data_AF-A0A954UKN9-F1
#
_entry.id   AF-A0A954UKN9-F1
#
_cell.length_a   1.000
_cell.length_b   1.000
_cell.length_c   1.000
_cell.angle_alpha   90.00
_cell.angle_beta   90.00
_cell.angle_gamma   90.00
#
_symmetry.space_group_name_H-M   'P 1'
#
loop_
_entity.id
_entity.type
_entity.pdbx_description
1 polymer ?
#
loop_
_entity_poly.entity_id
_entity_poly.type
_entity_poly.pdbx_seq_one_letter_code
_entity_poly.pdbx_strand_id
1 'polypeptide(L)'
;MRPNRTLAGRSCFGHLAWIHLLRAGSIACCLVPAGLAAQQIPAASPDAPTTTTPTTTTPTTTTPTTTAPSGEQTAPKAVPAPANGKAELAVSIAAREAASWSVAQQIWELAEPGYQEVKSSALLSKMLEEAEFRVERGVAGIPTAFTATYGEGKPVIGLLGEFDALPGLSQQATPVRAPREGATYGHGCGHHLFGVASASAAIAVAEQIKAGRLSGTVRYYGCPAEEGGGAKVFMVLAGLFKDCDAVFHWHPGSRNAAGDRSSLARMAVKFRFHGKSAHAAGAPEQGRSALDAVELTNHAAELMREHTPERTRIHHVITAGGDAPNVVPAFAEVYYYIRHPNGDVVRDLYRRLELCAQGAALATETRLETRFEGGIMELFPNVTLAKVAMDNLKALNDIEYSEEDRRFALKLQESLDAPLPLETIRQVEDRSGTIGMGSTDVGDVSWVVPTSGFSTACWAPGTPAHSWQAVACGGTPIARKGMDLAARVLAAGVWDLMSDPKLITQAQAEHRQRLDGREYRTLMLPGQKPPLDYRKPSRR
;
A
#
# COMPACT_ATOMS: atom_id res chain seq x y z
N MET A 1 20.75 33.09 78.26
CA MET A 1 19.91 34.32 78.27
C MET A 1 19.23 34.48 76.90
N ARG A 2 18.20 35.35 76.78
CA ARG A 2 17.45 35.70 75.54
C ARG A 2 17.94 37.07 74.97
N PRO A 3 17.58 37.52 73.72
CA PRO A 3 16.48 37.07 72.86
C PRO A 3 16.72 36.74 71.34
N ASN A 4 16.96 37.74 70.46
CA ASN A 4 16.37 37.81 69.09
C ASN A 4 17.39 38.22 67.98
N ARG A 5 17.23 38.08 66.64
CA ARG A 5 16.12 37.80 65.66
C ARG A 5 15.21 38.99 65.24
N THR A 6 14.98 39.40 63.97
CA THR A 6 14.94 38.81 62.59
C THR A 6 13.67 37.99 62.26
N LEU A 7 13.17 37.84 61.01
CA LEU A 7 13.66 38.13 59.63
C LEU A 7 12.62 38.96 58.80
N ALA A 8 12.78 39.13 57.47
CA ALA A 8 11.88 39.92 56.59
C ALA A 8 11.88 39.50 55.08
N GLY A 9 10.80 39.82 54.32
CA GLY A 9 10.65 39.69 52.85
C GLY A 9 9.39 40.45 52.36
N ARG A 10 9.32 41.20 51.24
CA ARG A 10 9.81 41.12 49.83
C ARG A 10 8.84 40.37 48.88
N SER A 11 8.59 40.78 47.62
CA SER A 11 8.94 42.02 46.86
C SER A 11 8.36 41.96 45.42
N CYS A 12 8.13 43.10 44.72
CA CYS A 12 8.28 43.17 43.24
C CYS A 12 8.27 44.61 42.65
N PHE A 13 8.72 44.73 41.38
CA PHE A 13 8.87 45.90 40.48
C PHE A 13 10.15 46.76 40.55
N GLY A 14 10.75 47.04 39.37
CA GLY A 14 11.79 48.10 39.21
C GLY A 14 12.94 47.88 38.19
N HIS A 15 12.64 47.95 36.89
CA HIS A 15 13.49 48.46 35.77
C HIS A 15 14.93 47.96 35.42
N LEU A 16 15.10 47.76 34.09
CA LEU A 16 16.18 48.23 33.20
C LEU A 16 17.68 48.05 33.57
N ALA A 17 18.36 47.14 32.86
CA ALA A 17 19.35 47.48 31.80
C ALA A 17 20.07 46.23 31.27
N TRP A 18 20.15 46.05 29.94
CA TRP A 18 21.07 45.11 29.29
C TRP A 18 21.66 45.72 28.01
N ILE A 19 22.92 45.41 27.73
CA ILE A 19 23.77 46.16 26.80
C ILE A 19 23.85 45.47 25.43
N HIS A 20 23.81 46.26 24.34
CA HIS A 20 24.05 45.78 22.98
C HIS A 20 25.47 45.24 22.81
N LEU A 21 25.59 44.10 22.13
CA LEU A 21 26.88 43.63 21.60
C LEU A 21 26.68 43.04 20.19
N LEU A 22 26.76 43.92 19.19
CA LEU A 22 26.76 43.55 17.78
C LEU A 22 28.10 42.85 17.44
N ARG A 23 28.04 41.71 16.75
CA ARG A 23 29.16 41.18 15.96
C ARG A 23 28.70 41.01 14.52
N ALA A 24 29.25 41.82 13.63
CA ALA A 24 29.12 41.62 12.19
C ALA A 24 30.00 40.41 11.78
N GLY A 25 29.44 39.50 11.00
CA GLY A 25 30.18 38.48 10.26
C GLY A 25 30.12 38.83 8.77
N SER A 26 31.25 39.20 8.18
CA SER A 26 31.29 39.71 6.82
C SER A 26 31.01 38.63 5.77
N ILE A 27 30.16 38.96 4.80
CA ILE A 27 29.97 38.16 3.58
C ILE A 27 31.21 38.32 2.71
N ALA A 28 31.91 37.21 2.42
CA ALA A 28 32.95 37.16 1.41
C ALA A 28 32.37 36.56 0.11
N CYS A 29 32.43 37.31 -0.99
CA CYS A 29 31.90 36.89 -2.28
C CYS A 29 33.02 36.29 -3.15
N CYS A 30 32.81 35.07 -3.67
CA CYS A 30 33.71 34.43 -4.63
C CYS A 30 32.93 34.03 -5.88
N LEU A 31 33.02 34.85 -6.93
CA LEU A 31 32.57 34.48 -8.28
C LEU A 31 33.65 33.65 -8.99
N VAL A 32 33.24 32.53 -9.59
CA VAL A 32 33.98 31.83 -10.67
C VAL A 32 32.93 31.49 -11.75
N PRO A 33 33.19 31.75 -13.04
CA PRO A 33 32.12 31.82 -14.05
C PRO A 33 31.70 30.46 -14.64
N ALA A 34 30.50 30.43 -15.19
CA ALA A 34 30.01 29.31 -16.00
C ALA A 34 30.65 29.30 -17.40
N GLY A 35 31.00 28.10 -17.90
CA GLY A 35 31.40 27.87 -19.28
C GLY A 35 30.36 27.01 -20.00
N LEU A 36 29.83 27.50 -21.13
CA LEU A 36 28.96 26.71 -22.00
C LEU A 36 29.81 25.79 -22.89
N ALA A 37 29.41 24.52 -22.98
CA ALA A 37 29.81 23.62 -24.06
C ALA A 37 28.64 22.67 -24.38
N ALA A 38 27.82 23.04 -25.36
CA ALA A 38 26.81 22.13 -25.90
C ALA A 38 27.45 21.25 -26.97
N GLN A 39 27.29 19.93 -26.86
CA GLN A 39 27.59 19.00 -27.95
C GLN A 39 26.38 18.11 -28.22
N GLN A 40 25.95 18.13 -29.47
CA GLN A 40 24.93 17.23 -29.99
C GLN A 40 25.59 15.89 -30.34
N ILE A 41 24.91 14.78 -30.04
CA ILE A 41 25.26 13.45 -30.58
C ILE A 41 24.04 12.97 -31.38
N PRO A 42 24.17 12.69 -32.69
CA PRO A 42 23.05 12.26 -33.53
C PRO A 42 22.71 10.79 -33.30
N ALA A 43 21.46 10.42 -33.59
CA ALA A 43 21.02 9.03 -33.60
C ALA A 43 21.52 8.28 -34.85
N ALA A 44 21.79 6.98 -34.71
CA ALA A 44 22.14 6.10 -35.82
C ALA A 44 21.49 4.70 -35.69
N SER A 45 20.68 4.37 -36.68
CA SER A 45 20.15 3.05 -37.05
C SER A 45 19.68 3.18 -38.52
N PRO A 46 19.58 2.11 -39.31
CA PRO A 46 19.64 0.69 -38.94
C PRO A 46 20.76 -0.08 -39.67
N ASP A 47 20.87 -1.39 -39.46
CA ASP A 47 20.59 -2.38 -40.53
C ASP A 47 20.87 -3.84 -40.11
N ALA A 48 20.15 -4.76 -40.74
CA ALA A 48 20.39 -6.20 -40.80
C ALA A 48 20.28 -6.61 -42.29
N PRO A 49 20.81 -7.77 -42.76
CA PRO A 49 20.03 -9.02 -42.59
C PRO A 49 20.80 -10.38 -42.66
N THR A 50 20.07 -11.45 -42.30
CA THR A 50 20.11 -12.85 -42.84
C THR A 50 21.40 -13.64 -43.10
N THR A 51 21.45 -14.87 -42.56
CA THR A 51 21.72 -16.17 -43.26
C THR A 51 21.57 -17.31 -42.22
N THR A 52 20.52 -18.15 -42.17
CA THR A 52 20.17 -19.34 -42.99
C THR A 52 21.12 -20.55 -42.89
N THR A 53 20.80 -21.50 -41.98
CA THR A 53 20.71 -23.00 -42.16
C THR A 53 21.90 -23.80 -42.77
N PRO A 54 21.90 -25.17 -42.83
CA PRO A 54 20.98 -26.17 -42.23
C PRO A 54 21.63 -27.36 -41.44
N THR A 55 20.78 -28.04 -40.67
CA THR A 55 20.62 -29.51 -40.47
C THR A 55 21.77 -30.51 -40.76
N THR A 56 22.00 -31.43 -39.81
CA THR A 56 22.19 -32.87 -40.15
C THR A 56 21.67 -33.79 -39.03
N THR A 57 21.00 -34.88 -39.39
CA THR A 57 20.57 -35.98 -38.50
C THR A 57 21.05 -37.32 -39.07
N THR A 58 21.34 -38.31 -38.22
CA THR A 58 21.07 -39.76 -38.48
C THR A 58 21.37 -40.61 -37.22
N PRO A 59 20.81 -41.84 -37.09
CA PRO A 59 20.82 -42.62 -35.85
C PRO A 59 21.75 -43.85 -35.88
N THR A 60 21.78 -44.64 -34.81
CA THR A 60 22.13 -46.07 -34.88
C THR A 60 21.29 -46.87 -33.86
N THR A 61 20.88 -48.08 -34.25
CA THR A 61 20.01 -48.98 -33.48
C THR A 61 20.74 -50.29 -33.20
N THR A 62 20.61 -50.86 -32.01
CA THR A 62 20.77 -52.32 -31.81
C THR A 62 20.09 -52.78 -30.51
N THR A 63 19.81 -54.09 -30.41
CA THR A 63 18.83 -54.65 -29.44
C THR A 63 19.44 -55.84 -28.66
N PRO A 64 18.67 -56.62 -27.88
CA PRO A 64 18.90 -56.79 -26.44
C PRO A 64 19.79 -57.97 -26.05
N THR A 65 20.06 -58.12 -24.76
CA THR A 65 20.45 -59.41 -24.15
C THR A 65 19.80 -59.56 -22.78
N THR A 66 19.29 -60.76 -22.49
CA THR A 66 18.49 -61.05 -21.29
C THR A 66 19.31 -61.81 -20.26
N THR A 67 19.33 -61.35 -19.00
CA THR A 67 19.74 -62.15 -17.84
C THR A 67 18.98 -61.69 -16.60
N ALA A 68 18.69 -62.60 -15.68
CA ALA A 68 17.90 -62.36 -14.46
C ALA A 68 18.65 -62.92 -13.22
N PRO A 69 18.13 -62.77 -11.99
CA PRO A 69 18.32 -61.55 -11.23
C PRO A 69 19.12 -61.77 -9.94
N SER A 70 19.90 -60.76 -9.53
CA SER A 70 20.51 -60.67 -8.21
C SER A 70 19.85 -59.54 -7.42
N GLY A 71 19.52 -59.80 -6.15
CA GLY A 71 18.84 -58.82 -5.29
C GLY A 71 19.83 -57.87 -4.64
N GLU A 72 19.64 -56.57 -4.82
CA GLU A 72 20.41 -55.51 -4.17
C GLU A 72 19.46 -54.46 -3.57
N GLN A 73 19.77 -53.97 -2.38
CA GLN A 73 18.85 -53.12 -1.61
C GLN A 73 18.87 -51.69 -2.14
N THR A 74 17.84 -51.29 -2.87
CA THR A 74 17.72 -49.91 -3.36
C THR A 74 17.48 -48.93 -2.21
N ALA A 75 18.41 -48.01 -2.00
CA ALA A 75 18.13 -46.72 -1.36
C ALA A 75 16.91 -46.06 -2.04
N PRO A 76 16.12 -45.22 -1.32
CA PRO A 76 14.92 -44.63 -1.88
C PRO A 76 15.24 -43.83 -3.14
N LYS A 77 14.70 -44.29 -4.28
CA LYS A 77 14.80 -43.56 -5.55
C LYS A 77 14.19 -42.18 -5.35
N ALA A 78 14.92 -41.13 -5.74
CA ALA A 78 14.33 -39.81 -5.90
C ALA A 78 13.14 -39.94 -6.86
N VAL A 79 11.94 -39.67 -6.36
CA VAL A 79 10.73 -39.66 -7.18
C VAL A 79 10.88 -38.48 -8.16
N PRO A 80 10.76 -38.70 -9.49
CA PRO A 80 10.75 -37.60 -10.44
C PRO A 80 9.61 -36.66 -10.08
N ALA A 81 9.91 -35.39 -9.78
CA ALA A 81 8.89 -34.41 -9.45
C ALA A 81 7.86 -34.32 -10.59
N PRO A 82 6.54 -34.41 -10.32
CA PRO A 82 5.54 -34.40 -11.36
C PRO A 82 5.62 -33.09 -12.15
N ALA A 83 5.70 -33.20 -13.48
CA ALA A 83 6.14 -32.12 -14.38
C ALA A 83 5.18 -30.92 -14.53
N ASN A 84 4.19 -30.78 -13.65
CA ASN A 84 3.37 -29.56 -13.52
C ASN A 84 2.80 -29.37 -12.10
N GLY A 85 3.67 -29.10 -11.12
CA GLY A 85 3.23 -28.82 -9.74
C GLY A 85 2.32 -27.59 -9.58
N LYS A 86 2.26 -26.69 -10.57
CA LYS A 86 1.26 -25.61 -10.61
C LYS A 86 -0.17 -26.12 -10.80
N ALA A 87 -0.37 -27.31 -11.39
CA ALA A 87 -1.68 -27.93 -11.47
C ALA A 87 -2.20 -28.34 -10.08
N GLU A 88 -1.33 -28.86 -9.21
CA GLU A 88 -1.70 -29.22 -7.83
C GLU A 88 -2.15 -27.99 -7.02
N LEU A 89 -1.51 -26.83 -7.23
CA LEU A 89 -1.94 -25.56 -6.65
C LEU A 89 -3.34 -25.15 -7.13
N ALA A 90 -3.63 -25.27 -8.43
CA ALA A 90 -4.95 -24.96 -8.98
C ALA A 90 -6.03 -25.90 -8.45
N VAL A 91 -5.73 -27.21 -8.30
CA VAL A 91 -6.63 -28.19 -7.69
C VAL A 91 -6.91 -27.86 -6.22
N SER A 92 -5.87 -27.53 -5.44
CA SER A 92 -5.99 -27.09 -4.04
C SER A 92 -6.89 -25.87 -3.88
N ILE A 93 -6.67 -24.84 -4.71
CA ILE A 93 -7.43 -23.60 -4.66
C ILE A 93 -8.89 -23.84 -5.07
N ALA A 94 -9.12 -24.57 -6.17
CA ALA A 94 -10.47 -24.92 -6.63
C ALA A 94 -11.26 -25.74 -5.59
N ALA A 95 -10.61 -26.69 -4.91
CA ALA A 95 -11.24 -27.48 -3.85
C ALA A 95 -11.63 -26.64 -2.61
N ARG A 96 -10.90 -25.55 -2.35
CA ARG A 96 -11.15 -24.62 -1.23
C ARG A 96 -11.87 -23.33 -1.65
N GLU A 97 -12.26 -23.20 -2.91
CA GLU A 97 -12.80 -21.97 -3.51
C GLU A 97 -14.09 -21.52 -2.79
N ALA A 98 -15.09 -22.39 -2.67
CA ALA A 98 -16.36 -22.06 -2.06
C ALA A 98 -16.24 -21.69 -0.56
N ALA A 99 -15.31 -22.32 0.16
CA ALA A 99 -15.02 -21.98 1.56
C ALA A 99 -14.32 -20.61 1.65
N SER A 100 -13.37 -20.35 0.75
CA SER A 100 -12.70 -19.05 0.65
C SER A 100 -13.71 -17.94 0.34
N TRP A 101 -14.60 -18.14 -0.65
CA TRP A 101 -15.68 -17.20 -0.96
C TRP A 101 -16.61 -16.94 0.22
N SER A 102 -16.95 -17.96 1.03
CA SER A 102 -17.73 -17.77 2.25
C SER A 102 -17.03 -16.88 3.28
N VAL A 103 -15.70 -17.00 3.45
CA VAL A 103 -14.92 -16.10 4.31
C VAL A 103 -14.88 -14.68 3.74
N ALA A 104 -14.69 -14.53 2.43
CA ALA A 104 -14.68 -13.23 1.76
C ALA A 104 -16.03 -12.50 1.90
N GLN A 105 -17.16 -13.22 1.78
CA GLN A 105 -18.48 -12.64 2.00
C GLN A 105 -18.74 -12.25 3.46
N GLN A 106 -18.29 -13.05 4.43
CA GLN A 106 -18.37 -12.64 5.84
C GLN A 106 -17.57 -11.35 6.10
N ILE A 107 -16.37 -11.20 5.54
CA ILE A 107 -15.57 -9.97 5.67
C ILE A 107 -16.25 -8.80 4.94
N TRP A 108 -16.83 -9.03 3.76
CA TRP A 108 -17.63 -8.03 3.03
C TRP A 108 -18.83 -7.53 3.84
N GLU A 109 -19.55 -8.44 4.50
CA GLU A 109 -20.68 -8.11 5.36
C GLU A 109 -20.23 -7.28 6.57
N LEU A 110 -19.15 -7.70 7.23
CA LEU A 110 -18.57 -7.05 8.41
C LEU A 110 -18.11 -5.62 8.14
N ALA A 111 -17.39 -5.40 7.03
CA ALA A 111 -16.91 -4.07 6.60
C ALA A 111 -16.27 -3.24 7.73
N GLU A 112 -15.33 -3.82 8.48
CA GLU A 112 -14.75 -3.19 9.66
C GLU A 112 -13.74 -2.07 9.31
N PRO A 113 -13.73 -0.94 10.06
CA PRO A 113 -12.79 0.15 9.82
C PRO A 113 -11.34 -0.18 10.17
N GLY A 114 -10.42 0.55 9.54
CA GLY A 114 -8.98 0.57 9.87
C GLY A 114 -8.67 0.56 11.37
N TYR A 115 -7.82 -0.38 11.78
CA TYR A 115 -7.40 -0.75 13.15
C TYR A 115 -8.52 -1.27 14.08
N GLN A 116 -9.69 -1.58 13.53
CA GLN A 116 -10.86 -2.11 14.26
C GLN A 116 -11.43 -3.38 13.57
N GLU A 117 -10.64 -4.01 12.71
CA GLU A 117 -10.95 -5.22 11.92
C GLU A 117 -10.88 -6.52 12.74
N VAL A 118 -11.44 -6.50 13.95
CA VAL A 118 -11.26 -7.56 14.96
C VAL A 118 -11.82 -8.89 14.47
N LYS A 119 -13.00 -8.89 13.85
CA LYS A 119 -13.64 -10.12 13.36
C LYS A 119 -13.03 -10.58 12.04
N SER A 120 -12.67 -9.65 11.16
CA SER A 120 -12.06 -9.94 9.85
C SER A 120 -10.66 -10.53 10.00
N SER A 121 -9.86 -9.96 10.90
CA SER A 121 -8.57 -10.51 11.34
C SER A 121 -8.73 -11.88 12.01
N ALA A 122 -9.74 -12.06 12.85
CA ALA A 122 -10.04 -13.36 13.47
C ALA A 122 -10.41 -14.44 12.43
N LEU A 123 -11.24 -14.12 11.43
CA LEU A 123 -11.61 -15.03 10.34
C LEU A 123 -10.41 -15.47 9.52
N LEU A 124 -9.59 -14.53 9.05
CA LEU A 124 -8.40 -14.83 8.23
C LEU A 124 -7.33 -15.59 9.00
N SER A 125 -7.07 -15.20 10.25
CA SER A 125 -6.09 -15.90 11.09
C SER A 125 -6.56 -17.32 11.45
N LYS A 126 -7.86 -17.51 11.71
CA LYS A 126 -8.45 -18.85 11.92
C LYS A 126 -8.32 -19.73 10.66
N MET A 127 -8.62 -19.19 9.48
CA MET A 127 -8.50 -19.92 8.20
C MET A 127 -7.08 -20.45 7.96
N LEU A 128 -6.06 -19.77 8.48
CA LEU A 128 -4.66 -20.19 8.41
C LEU A 128 -4.27 -21.17 9.53
N GLU A 129 -4.80 -21.02 10.75
CA GLU A 129 -4.63 -22.01 11.84
C GLU A 129 -5.26 -23.36 11.51
N GLU A 130 -6.45 -23.37 10.89
CA GLU A 130 -7.12 -24.59 10.41
C GLU A 130 -6.35 -25.27 9.26
N ALA A 131 -5.41 -24.55 8.64
CA ALA A 131 -4.44 -25.04 7.68
C ALA A 131 -3.02 -25.23 8.27
N GLU A 132 -2.92 -25.43 9.60
CA GLU A 132 -1.70 -25.75 10.34
C GLU A 132 -0.59 -24.67 10.33
N PHE A 133 -0.88 -23.41 9.95
CA PHE A 133 0.10 -22.33 10.05
C PHE A 133 0.36 -21.95 11.51
N ARG A 134 1.63 -21.65 11.85
CA ARG A 134 1.96 -20.97 13.11
C ARG A 134 1.54 -19.51 13.00
N VAL A 135 0.49 -19.13 13.72
CA VAL A 135 -0.04 -17.76 13.75
C VAL A 135 0.43 -16.99 14.97
N GLU A 136 0.94 -15.78 14.73
CA GLU A 136 1.41 -14.83 15.72
C GLU A 136 0.59 -13.53 15.56
N ARG A 137 -0.27 -13.21 16.54
CA ARG A 137 -1.22 -12.08 16.51
C ARG A 137 -0.74 -10.89 17.35
N GLY A 138 -1.25 -9.68 17.05
CA GLY A 138 -0.91 -8.46 17.77
C GLY A 138 0.43 -7.83 17.36
N VAL A 139 0.96 -8.24 16.20
CA VAL A 139 2.32 -7.89 15.75
C VAL A 139 2.48 -6.38 15.53
N ALA A 140 3.71 -5.89 15.65
CA ALA A 140 4.03 -4.45 15.58
C ALA A 140 3.24 -3.55 16.57
N GLY A 141 2.60 -4.11 17.59
CA GLY A 141 1.73 -3.39 18.53
C GLY A 141 0.33 -3.09 17.97
N ILE A 142 -0.09 -3.77 16.90
CA ILE A 142 -1.38 -3.59 16.25
C ILE A 142 -2.26 -4.82 16.54
N PRO A 143 -3.33 -4.70 17.35
CA PRO A 143 -4.14 -5.86 17.77
C PRO A 143 -4.75 -6.68 16.63
N THR A 144 -5.06 -6.04 15.49
CA THR A 144 -5.65 -6.69 14.31
C THR A 144 -4.63 -7.15 13.28
N ALA A 145 -3.33 -6.88 13.46
CA ALA A 145 -2.27 -7.40 12.60
C ALA A 145 -1.79 -8.77 13.08
N PHE A 146 -1.39 -9.62 12.14
CA PHE A 146 -0.81 -10.93 12.45
C PHE A 146 0.13 -11.42 11.35
N THR A 147 0.95 -12.41 11.67
CA THR A 147 1.72 -13.20 10.69
C THR A 147 1.36 -14.67 10.85
N ALA A 148 1.19 -15.38 9.73
CA ALA A 148 1.02 -16.83 9.71
C ALA A 148 2.17 -17.46 8.91
N THR A 149 2.93 -18.37 9.51
CA THR A 149 4.10 -19.02 8.87
C THR A 149 3.88 -20.52 8.69
N TYR A 150 4.21 -21.05 7.52
CA TYR A 150 4.29 -22.50 7.26
C TYR A 150 5.60 -22.86 6.54
N GLY A 151 6.14 -24.03 6.83
CA GLY A 151 7.46 -24.46 6.35
C GLY A 151 8.62 -23.88 7.19
N GLU A 152 9.84 -24.25 6.79
CA GLU A 152 11.07 -23.89 7.48
C GLU A 152 12.20 -23.59 6.50
N GLY A 153 13.19 -22.82 6.95
CA GLY A 153 14.37 -22.49 6.16
C GLY A 153 14.08 -21.55 4.99
N LYS A 154 14.88 -21.67 3.92
CA LYS A 154 14.95 -20.73 2.80
C LYS A 154 14.47 -21.38 1.49
N PRO A 155 13.84 -20.62 0.58
CA PRO A 155 13.53 -19.19 0.68
C PRO A 155 12.31 -18.92 1.58
N VAL A 156 12.21 -17.69 2.09
CA VAL A 156 11.05 -17.17 2.85
C VAL A 156 10.27 -16.23 1.92
N ILE A 157 9.13 -16.68 1.40
CA ILE A 157 8.30 -15.90 0.48
C ILE A 157 7.08 -15.35 1.22
N GLY A 158 6.93 -14.02 1.19
CA GLY A 158 5.81 -13.32 1.81
C GLY A 158 4.60 -13.15 0.89
N LEU A 159 3.39 -13.30 1.45
CA LEU A 159 2.13 -12.93 0.82
C LEU A 159 1.42 -11.89 1.69
N LEU A 160 1.16 -10.70 1.17
CA LEU A 160 0.38 -9.68 1.88
C LEU A 160 -1.12 -9.98 1.79
N GLY A 161 -1.89 -9.68 2.84
CA GLY A 161 -3.34 -9.75 2.82
C GLY A 161 -3.98 -8.63 3.63
N GLU A 162 -4.82 -7.82 2.98
CA GLU A 162 -5.51 -6.66 3.56
C GLU A 162 -6.99 -6.98 3.81
N PHE A 163 -7.66 -6.22 4.69
CA PHE A 163 -9.05 -6.52 5.08
C PHE A 163 -9.81 -5.34 5.73
N ASP A 164 -9.36 -4.09 5.60
CA ASP A 164 -10.08 -2.92 6.13
C ASP A 164 -11.10 -2.34 5.12
N ALA A 165 -12.10 -1.63 5.64
CA ALA A 165 -13.20 -1.04 4.88
C ALA A 165 -13.25 0.49 4.96
N LEU A 166 -13.95 1.07 3.98
CA LEU A 166 -14.07 2.52 3.79
C LEU A 166 -15.38 3.10 4.36
N PRO A 167 -15.33 4.28 5.01
CA PRO A 167 -16.52 4.96 5.53
C PRO A 167 -17.39 5.53 4.40
N GLY A 168 -18.70 5.51 4.59
CA GLY A 168 -19.68 6.08 3.65
C GLY A 168 -20.03 5.20 2.45
N LEU A 169 -19.37 4.04 2.29
CA LEU A 169 -19.50 3.17 1.11
C LEU A 169 -20.35 1.90 1.35
N SER A 170 -21.14 1.82 2.43
CA SER A 170 -22.11 0.72 2.60
C SER A 170 -23.04 0.60 1.41
N GLN A 171 -23.07 -0.57 0.75
CA GLN A 171 -23.93 -0.91 -0.39
C GLN A 171 -24.30 -2.41 -0.38
N GLN A 172 -25.42 -2.74 -0.99
CA GLN A 172 -25.86 -4.10 -1.31
C GLN A 172 -25.18 -4.61 -2.59
N ALA A 173 -25.20 -5.93 -2.80
CA ALA A 173 -24.66 -6.58 -3.99
C ALA A 173 -25.61 -6.50 -5.20
N THR A 174 -26.05 -5.29 -5.56
CA THR A 174 -27.03 -5.03 -6.64
C THR A 174 -26.47 -4.04 -7.67
N PRO A 175 -26.88 -4.09 -8.95
CA PRO A 175 -26.29 -3.24 -10.00
C PRO A 175 -26.81 -1.80 -9.97
N VAL A 176 -27.41 -1.36 -8.87
CA VAL A 176 -27.98 -0.02 -8.63
C VAL A 176 -27.62 0.43 -7.22
N ARG A 177 -27.47 1.74 -7.00
CA ARG A 177 -27.03 2.27 -5.71
C ARG A 177 -28.07 2.03 -4.61
N ALA A 178 -27.81 1.06 -3.73
CA ALA A 178 -28.68 0.66 -2.63
C ALA A 178 -27.84 0.42 -1.36
N PRO A 179 -27.79 1.38 -0.41
CA PRO A 179 -27.12 1.17 0.88
C PRO A 179 -27.67 -0.03 1.67
N ARG A 180 -26.84 -0.64 2.53
CA ARG A 180 -27.32 -1.61 3.53
C ARG A 180 -27.83 -0.87 4.76
N GLU A 181 -28.98 -1.26 5.28
CA GLU A 181 -29.53 -0.71 6.52
C GLU A 181 -28.58 -0.97 7.70
N GLY A 182 -28.47 -0.01 8.62
CA GLY A 182 -27.62 -0.09 9.81
C GLY A 182 -26.09 -0.01 9.56
N ALA A 183 -25.61 -0.30 8.35
CA ALA A 183 -24.19 -0.29 8.03
C ALA A 183 -23.76 1.02 7.34
N THR A 184 -22.63 1.59 7.75
CA THR A 184 -22.05 2.82 7.18
C THR A 184 -20.76 2.59 6.40
N TYR A 185 -20.13 1.42 6.52
CA TYR A 185 -18.88 1.06 5.85
C TYR A 185 -19.08 0.03 4.72
N GLY A 186 -18.15 0.01 3.76
CA GLY A 186 -18.11 -0.98 2.68
C GLY A 186 -16.71 -1.12 2.06
N HIS A 187 -16.41 -2.28 1.48
CA HIS A 187 -15.11 -2.57 0.88
C HIS A 187 -14.94 -1.95 -0.52
N GLY A 188 -14.84 -0.62 -0.59
CA GLY A 188 -14.71 0.11 -1.86
C GLY A 188 -13.41 -0.15 -2.63
N CYS A 189 -12.38 -0.68 -1.97
CA CYS A 189 -11.16 -1.23 -2.59
C CYS A 189 -11.14 -2.77 -2.66
N GLY A 190 -12.17 -3.46 -2.16
CA GLY A 190 -12.30 -4.91 -2.25
C GLY A 190 -11.41 -5.72 -1.32
N HIS A 191 -10.88 -5.13 -0.22
CA HIS A 191 -9.91 -5.80 0.66
C HIS A 191 -10.42 -7.14 1.24
N HIS A 192 -11.74 -7.33 1.38
CA HIS A 192 -12.35 -8.63 1.72
C HIS A 192 -11.97 -9.78 0.77
N LEU A 193 -11.69 -9.48 -0.51
CA LEU A 193 -11.15 -10.43 -1.48
C LEU A 193 -9.64 -10.59 -1.29
N PHE A 194 -8.93 -9.46 -1.09
CA PHE A 194 -7.47 -9.40 -1.00
C PHE A 194 -6.94 -10.36 0.06
N GLY A 195 -7.34 -10.16 1.31
CA GLY A 195 -6.90 -10.99 2.44
C GLY A 195 -7.18 -12.47 2.24
N VAL A 196 -8.31 -12.82 1.62
CA VAL A 196 -8.75 -14.21 1.41
C VAL A 196 -8.00 -14.89 0.26
N ALA A 197 -7.82 -14.24 -0.89
CA ALA A 197 -7.08 -14.83 -2.01
C ALA A 197 -5.63 -15.12 -1.61
N SER A 198 -4.99 -14.19 -0.89
CA SER A 198 -3.64 -14.37 -0.38
C SER A 198 -3.55 -15.48 0.67
N ALA A 199 -4.57 -15.68 1.51
CA ALA A 199 -4.62 -16.79 2.45
C ALA A 199 -4.81 -18.13 1.71
N SER A 200 -5.72 -18.19 0.74
CA SER A 200 -5.97 -19.38 -0.09
C SER A 200 -4.73 -19.78 -0.91
N ALA A 201 -3.96 -18.79 -1.40
CA ALA A 201 -2.67 -19.01 -2.06
C ALA A 201 -1.59 -19.52 -1.09
N ALA A 202 -1.48 -18.94 0.10
CA ALA A 202 -0.55 -19.40 1.14
C ALA A 202 -0.80 -20.87 1.49
N ILE A 203 -2.07 -21.23 1.70
CA ILE A 203 -2.48 -22.60 2.03
C ILE A 203 -2.15 -23.56 0.89
N ALA A 204 -2.39 -23.17 -0.37
CA ALA A 204 -2.04 -23.99 -1.54
C ALA A 204 -0.53 -24.33 -1.58
N VAL A 205 0.32 -23.35 -1.27
CA VAL A 205 1.78 -23.51 -1.20
C VAL A 205 2.19 -24.37 0.00
N ALA A 206 1.58 -24.16 1.18
CA ALA A 206 1.82 -24.95 2.38
C ALA A 206 1.53 -26.44 2.15
N GLU A 207 0.44 -26.77 1.45
CA GLU A 207 0.13 -28.14 1.02
C GLU A 207 1.24 -28.75 0.14
N GLN A 208 1.90 -27.97 -0.73
CA GLN A 208 3.03 -28.46 -1.55
C GLN A 208 4.31 -28.66 -0.73
N ILE A 209 4.56 -27.80 0.26
CA ILE A 209 5.67 -27.96 1.21
C ILE A 209 5.44 -29.23 2.05
N LYS A 210 4.22 -29.43 2.57
CA LYS A 210 3.82 -30.64 3.31
C LYS A 210 3.94 -31.91 2.47
N ALA A 211 3.65 -31.84 1.17
CA ALA A 211 3.81 -32.93 0.21
C ALA A 211 5.27 -33.15 -0.26
N GLY A 212 6.25 -32.38 0.25
CA GLY A 212 7.66 -32.48 -0.15
C GLY A 212 7.94 -32.04 -1.59
N ARG A 213 7.02 -31.30 -2.22
CA ARG A 213 7.13 -30.82 -3.61
C ARG A 213 7.74 -29.42 -3.71
N LEU A 214 7.66 -28.64 -2.64
CA LEU A 214 8.39 -27.38 -2.44
C LEU A 214 9.23 -27.46 -1.16
N SER A 215 10.13 -26.50 -0.97
CA SER A 215 10.95 -26.38 0.24
C SER A 215 11.21 -24.90 0.54
N GLY A 216 11.45 -24.59 1.82
CA GLY A 216 11.47 -23.22 2.33
C GLY A 216 10.21 -22.89 3.14
N THR A 217 9.92 -21.60 3.26
CA THR A 217 8.89 -21.02 4.12
C THR A 217 7.94 -20.14 3.32
N VAL A 218 6.63 -20.30 3.52
CA VAL A 218 5.60 -19.33 3.07
C VAL A 218 5.05 -18.59 4.28
N ARG A 219 4.97 -17.26 4.20
CA ARG A 219 4.43 -16.41 5.27
C ARG A 219 3.34 -15.48 4.77
N TYR A 220 2.15 -15.62 5.33
CA TYR A 220 1.07 -14.65 5.16
C TYR A 220 1.22 -13.51 6.18
N TYR A 221 1.05 -12.27 5.70
CA TYR A 221 1.03 -11.06 6.52
C TYR A 221 -0.39 -10.48 6.52
N GLY A 222 -1.06 -10.54 7.68
CA GLY A 222 -2.35 -9.91 7.91
C GLY A 222 -2.17 -8.44 8.21
N CYS A 223 -2.52 -7.60 7.23
CA CYS A 223 -2.19 -6.18 7.15
C CYS A 223 -3.46 -5.30 7.25
N PRO A 224 -3.85 -4.87 8.46
CA PRO A 224 -4.99 -3.96 8.66
C PRO A 224 -4.74 -2.56 8.09
N ALA A 225 -5.78 -1.72 8.12
CA ALA A 225 -5.69 -0.26 8.03
C ALA A 225 -4.85 0.33 6.86
N GLU A 226 -4.94 -0.24 5.65
CA GLU A 226 -4.25 0.29 4.46
C GLU A 226 -4.71 1.74 4.16
N GLU A 227 -6.02 1.98 4.25
CA GLU A 227 -6.77 3.15 3.75
C GLU A 227 -6.56 4.44 4.59
N GLY A 228 -5.33 4.66 5.04
CA GLY A 228 -4.85 5.82 5.80
C GLY A 228 -4.04 5.48 7.05
N GLY A 229 -4.20 4.28 7.59
CA GLY A 229 -3.60 3.87 8.87
C GLY A 229 -2.12 3.45 8.77
N GLY A 230 -1.71 2.89 7.63
CA GLY A 230 -0.31 2.57 7.33
C GLY A 230 0.28 1.43 8.18
N ALA A 231 -0.49 0.37 8.44
CA ALA A 231 -0.05 -0.74 9.30
C ALA A 231 1.25 -1.40 8.82
N LYS A 232 1.43 -1.54 7.49
CA LYS A 232 2.60 -2.20 6.90
C LYS A 232 3.89 -1.41 7.16
N VAL A 233 3.79 -0.08 7.30
CA VAL A 233 4.92 0.77 7.75
C VAL A 233 5.38 0.35 9.14
N PHE A 234 4.46 0.19 10.09
CA PHE A 234 4.81 -0.24 11.45
C PHE A 234 5.30 -1.69 11.50
N MET A 235 4.78 -2.58 10.63
CA MET A 235 5.27 -3.95 10.47
C MET A 235 6.70 -4.01 9.89
N VAL A 236 7.05 -3.12 8.96
CA VAL A 236 8.41 -2.93 8.45
C VAL A 236 9.33 -2.39 9.55
N LEU A 237 8.90 -1.36 10.30
CA LEU A 237 9.67 -0.79 11.42
C LEU A 237 9.88 -1.78 12.57
N ALA A 238 8.91 -2.66 12.83
CA ALA A 238 9.05 -3.80 13.75
C ALA A 238 9.97 -4.91 13.20
N GLY A 239 10.37 -4.84 11.93
CA GLY A 239 11.31 -5.75 11.30
C GLY A 239 10.74 -7.06 10.78
N LEU A 240 9.41 -7.19 10.68
CA LEU A 240 8.73 -8.47 10.37
C LEU A 240 9.06 -9.04 8.98
N PHE A 241 9.57 -8.19 8.08
CA PHE A 241 9.96 -8.56 6.71
C PHE A 241 11.47 -8.80 6.52
N LYS A 242 12.30 -8.61 7.57
CA LYS A 242 13.78 -8.61 7.45
C LYS A 242 14.39 -9.94 6.99
N ASP A 243 13.66 -11.04 7.13
CA ASP A 243 14.08 -12.38 6.72
C ASP A 243 13.42 -12.87 5.43
N CYS A 244 12.47 -12.12 4.84
CA CYS A 244 11.88 -12.44 3.54
C CYS A 244 12.90 -12.29 2.40
N ASP A 245 12.84 -13.19 1.43
CA ASP A 245 13.66 -13.11 0.21
C ASP A 245 12.93 -12.40 -0.94
N ALA A 246 11.60 -12.48 -0.95
CA ALA A 246 10.68 -11.76 -1.83
C ALA A 246 9.28 -11.67 -1.19
N VAL A 247 8.46 -10.73 -1.64
CA VAL A 247 7.04 -10.58 -1.26
C VAL A 247 6.16 -10.40 -2.49
N PHE A 248 5.03 -11.10 -2.54
CA PHE A 248 3.95 -10.80 -3.48
C PHE A 248 2.75 -10.15 -2.79
N HIS A 249 2.08 -9.28 -3.54
CA HIS A 249 0.75 -8.77 -3.23
C HIS A 249 -0.11 -8.77 -4.49
N TRP A 250 -1.37 -8.41 -4.36
CA TRP A 250 -2.23 -8.12 -5.51
C TRP A 250 -3.16 -6.94 -5.19
N HIS A 251 -4.16 -6.67 -6.03
CA HIS A 251 -5.24 -5.73 -5.73
C HIS A 251 -6.49 -6.04 -6.56
N PRO A 252 -7.70 -6.04 -5.99
CA PRO A 252 -8.95 -6.07 -6.75
C PRO A 252 -9.07 -4.88 -7.73
N GLY A 253 -9.63 -5.10 -8.91
CA GLY A 253 -9.83 -4.01 -9.88
C GLY A 253 -10.91 -4.31 -10.92
N SER A 254 -11.11 -3.37 -11.83
CA SER A 254 -11.97 -3.53 -13.02
C SER A 254 -11.21 -4.01 -14.27
N ARG A 255 -9.93 -4.37 -14.14
CA ARG A 255 -9.04 -4.89 -15.21
C ARG A 255 -7.94 -5.78 -14.61
N ASN A 256 -7.49 -6.80 -15.35
CA ASN A 256 -6.26 -7.52 -14.99
C ASN A 256 -5.04 -6.73 -15.47
N ALA A 257 -4.00 -6.62 -14.65
CA ALA A 257 -2.78 -5.90 -15.01
C ALA A 257 -1.57 -6.30 -14.16
N ALA A 258 -0.38 -6.29 -14.73
CA ALA A 258 0.88 -6.49 -14.01
C ALA A 258 2.00 -5.60 -14.59
N GLY A 259 3.21 -5.68 -14.04
CA GLY A 259 4.36 -4.85 -14.44
C GLY A 259 4.95 -4.08 -13.26
N ASP A 260 6.16 -3.52 -13.41
CA ASP A 260 6.91 -2.86 -12.34
C ASP A 260 6.39 -1.43 -12.00
N ARG A 261 5.07 -1.27 -11.97
CA ARG A 261 4.37 0.01 -11.75
C ARG A 261 4.62 0.55 -10.34
N SER A 262 5.22 1.73 -10.26
CA SER A 262 5.39 2.47 -9.00
C SER A 262 4.09 3.15 -8.55
N SER A 263 4.10 3.77 -7.37
CA SER A 263 2.99 4.56 -6.80
C SER A 263 3.48 5.95 -6.38
N LEU A 264 2.61 6.82 -5.86
CA LEU A 264 3.05 8.04 -5.17
C LEU A 264 3.35 7.73 -3.70
N ALA A 265 4.44 8.27 -3.17
CA ALA A 265 4.57 8.49 -1.73
C ALA A 265 3.52 9.50 -1.25
N ARG A 266 3.18 9.46 0.05
CA ARG A 266 2.18 10.36 0.66
C ARG A 266 2.54 10.71 2.10
N MET A 267 2.37 11.99 2.47
CA MET A 267 2.27 12.44 3.88
C MET A 267 0.91 13.10 4.12
N ALA A 268 0.43 13.05 5.37
CA ALA A 268 -0.85 13.59 5.79
C ALA A 268 -0.72 14.38 7.10
N VAL A 269 -1.38 15.54 7.17
CA VAL A 269 -1.31 16.44 8.33
C VAL A 269 -2.56 17.28 8.48
N LYS A 270 -3.06 17.44 9.71
CA LYS A 270 -4.02 18.49 10.07
C LYS A 270 -3.29 19.63 10.76
N PHE A 271 -3.58 20.86 10.36
CA PHE A 271 -3.17 22.06 11.09
C PHE A 271 -4.38 22.60 11.83
N ARG A 272 -4.25 22.70 13.15
CA ARG A 272 -5.26 23.25 14.05
C ARG A 272 -4.81 24.62 14.51
N PHE A 273 -5.68 25.61 14.40
CA PHE A 273 -5.41 26.97 14.86
C PHE A 273 -6.30 27.28 16.04
N HIS A 274 -5.69 27.77 17.12
CA HIS A 274 -6.37 28.21 18.33
C HIS A 274 -6.21 29.72 18.44
N GLY A 275 -7.32 30.44 18.29
CA GLY A 275 -7.40 31.89 18.37
C GLY A 275 -8.17 32.36 19.59
N LYS A 276 -8.93 33.45 19.44
CA LYS A 276 -9.75 34.05 20.49
C LYS A 276 -11.04 34.58 19.88
N SER A 277 -12.18 34.17 20.44
CA SER A 277 -13.49 34.65 20.01
C SER A 277 -13.78 36.07 20.51
N ALA A 278 -14.49 36.81 19.66
CA ALA A 278 -15.07 38.12 19.94
C ALA A 278 -16.31 38.32 19.06
N HIS A 279 -17.13 39.33 19.35
CA HIS A 279 -18.24 39.68 18.47
C HIS A 279 -17.69 40.39 17.23
N ALA A 280 -17.90 39.81 16.04
CA ALA A 280 -17.24 40.24 14.79
C ALA A 280 -17.48 41.72 14.44
N ALA A 281 -18.68 42.25 14.67
CA ALA A 281 -18.98 43.68 14.48
C ALA A 281 -18.75 44.55 15.73
N GLY A 282 -18.95 44.02 16.95
CA GLY A 282 -19.01 44.81 18.18
C GLY A 282 -17.69 44.95 18.96
N ALA A 283 -16.72 44.07 18.71
CA ALA A 283 -15.39 44.08 19.33
C ALA A 283 -14.33 43.32 18.49
N PRO A 284 -14.23 43.55 17.15
CA PRO A 284 -13.32 42.80 16.27
C PRO A 284 -11.85 42.84 16.74
N GLU A 285 -11.40 43.98 17.27
CA GLU A 285 -10.03 44.22 17.74
C GLU A 285 -9.60 43.29 18.88
N GLN A 286 -10.57 42.75 19.62
CA GLN A 286 -10.34 41.81 20.73
C GLN A 286 -10.28 40.34 20.28
N GLY A 287 -10.66 40.02 19.05
CA GLY A 287 -10.60 38.65 18.51
C GLY A 287 -9.23 38.31 17.92
N ARG A 288 -8.99 37.01 17.70
CA ARG A 288 -7.91 36.47 16.85
C ARG A 288 -8.49 35.29 16.10
N SER A 289 -8.61 35.39 14.78
CA SER A 289 -9.36 34.42 13.97
C SER A 289 -8.51 33.22 13.61
N ALA A 290 -8.95 32.04 14.05
CA ALA A 290 -8.38 30.77 13.63
C ALA A 290 -8.73 30.43 12.16
N LEU A 291 -9.86 30.93 11.64
CA LEU A 291 -10.24 30.73 10.24
C LEU A 291 -9.29 31.48 9.31
N ASP A 292 -8.97 32.74 9.60
CA ASP A 292 -8.05 33.56 8.81
C ASP A 292 -6.66 32.89 8.74
N ALA A 293 -6.25 32.20 9.81
CA ALA A 293 -5.02 31.43 9.86
C ALA A 293 -5.07 30.17 8.95
N VAL A 294 -6.23 29.52 8.85
CA VAL A 294 -6.46 28.47 7.85
C VAL A 294 -6.44 29.05 6.43
N GLU A 295 -7.11 30.17 6.18
CA GLU A 295 -7.16 30.80 4.85
C GLU A 295 -5.79 31.28 4.38
N LEU A 296 -4.99 31.89 5.26
CA LEU A 296 -3.59 32.24 4.98
C LEU A 296 -2.70 31.02 4.77
N THR A 297 -2.92 29.92 5.51
CA THR A 297 -2.21 28.64 5.28
C THR A 297 -2.54 28.10 3.88
N ASN A 298 -3.81 28.12 3.50
CA ASN A 298 -4.27 27.71 2.17
C ASN A 298 -3.63 28.59 1.10
N HIS A 299 -3.75 29.92 1.20
CA HIS A 299 -3.19 30.86 0.21
C HIS A 299 -1.66 30.72 0.07
N ALA A 300 -0.92 30.61 1.17
CA ALA A 300 0.52 30.38 1.14
C ALA A 300 0.88 29.01 0.52
N ALA A 301 0.07 27.97 0.75
CA ALA A 301 0.26 26.66 0.13
C ALA A 301 -0.08 26.65 -1.37
N GLU A 302 -1.06 27.44 -1.81
CA GLU A 302 -1.39 27.61 -3.24
C GLU A 302 -0.26 28.34 -3.97
N LEU A 303 0.26 29.45 -3.42
CA LEU A 303 1.45 30.14 -3.95
C LEU A 303 2.69 29.22 -3.98
N MET A 304 2.86 28.37 -2.97
CA MET A 304 3.98 27.42 -2.91
C MET A 304 4.01 26.45 -4.11
N ARG A 305 2.87 26.13 -4.73
CA ARG A 305 2.74 25.13 -5.81
C ARG A 305 3.60 25.41 -7.02
N GLU A 306 3.70 26.67 -7.43
CA GLU A 306 4.52 27.11 -8.57
C GLU A 306 5.99 26.68 -8.41
N HIS A 307 6.44 26.56 -7.16
CA HIS A 307 7.80 26.20 -6.79
C HIS A 307 7.86 24.75 -6.25
N THR A 308 7.14 23.81 -6.88
CA THR A 308 7.19 22.37 -6.56
C THR A 308 7.57 21.53 -7.79
N PRO A 309 8.23 20.36 -7.63
CA PRO A 309 8.55 19.49 -8.76
C PRO A 309 7.31 19.01 -9.51
N GLU A 310 7.46 18.69 -10.80
CA GLU A 310 6.39 18.07 -11.58
C GLU A 310 5.82 16.81 -10.92
N ARG A 311 4.58 16.46 -11.26
CA ARG A 311 3.81 15.33 -10.66
C ARG A 311 3.50 15.47 -9.16
N THR A 312 3.98 16.51 -8.47
CA THR A 312 3.52 16.88 -7.11
C THR A 312 2.00 17.04 -7.07
N ARG A 313 1.37 16.56 -6.00
CA ARG A 313 -0.04 16.83 -5.67
C ARG A 313 -0.14 17.22 -4.19
N ILE A 314 -0.54 18.45 -3.94
CA ILE A 314 -0.94 18.95 -2.61
C ILE A 314 -2.44 19.19 -2.67
N HIS A 315 -3.22 18.74 -1.68
CA HIS A 315 -4.65 19.00 -1.64
C HIS A 315 -5.16 19.04 -0.19
N HIS A 316 -6.19 19.84 0.06
CA HIS A 316 -6.68 20.13 1.40
C HIS A 316 -8.21 20.18 1.49
N VAL A 317 -8.73 20.12 2.72
CA VAL A 317 -10.13 20.43 3.07
C VAL A 317 -10.18 21.08 4.45
N ILE A 318 -11.02 22.11 4.60
CA ILE A 318 -11.28 22.73 5.91
C ILE A 318 -12.28 21.83 6.66
N THR A 319 -11.85 21.24 7.78
CA THR A 319 -12.64 20.30 8.59
C THR A 319 -13.34 20.99 9.78
N ALA A 320 -12.91 22.19 10.13
CA ALA A 320 -13.64 23.13 10.99
C ALA A 320 -13.27 24.57 10.63
N GLY A 321 -14.25 25.46 10.50
CA GLY A 321 -14.06 26.87 10.09
C GLY A 321 -14.81 27.89 10.96
N GLY A 322 -15.19 27.52 12.18
CA GLY A 322 -16.12 28.27 13.03
C GLY A 322 -17.60 27.96 12.75
N ASP A 323 -18.46 28.30 13.70
CA ASP A 323 -19.86 27.83 13.72
C ASP A 323 -20.90 28.95 13.47
N ALA A 324 -20.52 30.24 13.53
CA ALA A 324 -21.42 31.38 13.31
C ALA A 324 -20.68 32.63 12.77
N PRO A 325 -21.19 33.30 11.72
CA PRO A 325 -20.47 34.38 11.02
C PRO A 325 -20.38 35.71 11.80
N ASN A 326 -21.15 35.87 12.88
CA ASN A 326 -21.07 37.04 13.77
C ASN A 326 -20.08 36.86 14.94
N VAL A 327 -19.38 35.72 15.01
CA VAL A 327 -18.41 35.38 16.07
C VAL A 327 -17.06 35.08 15.42
N VAL A 328 -15.99 35.74 15.88
CA VAL A 328 -14.62 35.45 15.42
C VAL A 328 -14.26 34.00 15.78
N PRO A 329 -13.89 33.12 14.82
CA PRO A 329 -13.61 31.72 15.10
C PRO A 329 -12.41 31.52 16.04
N ALA A 330 -12.66 30.97 17.23
CA ALA A 330 -11.60 30.63 18.19
C ALA A 330 -10.87 29.31 17.86
N PHE A 331 -11.46 28.47 17.00
CA PHE A 331 -10.86 27.22 16.54
C PHE A 331 -11.15 27.00 15.05
N ALA A 332 -10.15 26.52 14.31
CA ALA A 332 -10.30 26.04 12.94
C ALA A 332 -9.30 24.90 12.68
N GLU A 333 -9.62 24.02 11.73
CA GLU A 333 -8.79 22.89 11.34
C GLU A 333 -8.82 22.73 9.81
N VAL A 334 -7.64 22.51 9.22
CA VAL A 334 -7.48 22.15 7.81
C VAL A 334 -6.65 20.86 7.68
N TYR A 335 -7.14 19.92 6.87
CA TYR A 335 -6.52 18.63 6.63
C TYR A 335 -5.87 18.59 5.24
N TYR A 336 -4.59 18.25 5.17
CA TYR A 336 -3.78 18.18 3.94
C TYR A 336 -3.27 16.77 3.64
N TYR A 337 -3.21 16.43 2.36
CA TYR A 337 -2.32 15.42 1.79
C TYR A 337 -1.28 16.07 0.88
N ILE A 338 -0.07 15.51 0.91
CA ILE A 338 1.03 15.79 -0.03
C ILE A 338 1.42 14.46 -0.67
N ARG A 339 1.55 14.42 -2.00
CA ARG A 339 1.98 13.24 -2.77
C ARG A 339 2.97 13.58 -3.88
N HIS A 340 3.91 12.69 -4.13
CA HIS A 340 4.89 12.77 -5.23
C HIS A 340 5.48 11.37 -5.51
N PRO A 341 5.98 11.04 -6.72
CA PRO A 341 6.63 9.74 -7.02
C PRO A 341 8.01 9.52 -6.37
N ASN A 342 8.35 10.28 -5.33
CA ASN A 342 9.59 10.17 -4.57
C ASN A 342 9.32 10.69 -3.15
N GLY A 343 9.55 9.86 -2.12
CA GLY A 343 9.24 10.16 -0.73
C GLY A 343 10.11 11.26 -0.10
N ASP A 344 11.35 11.45 -0.55
CA ASP A 344 12.21 12.53 -0.07
C ASP A 344 11.65 13.91 -0.45
N VAL A 345 11.12 14.04 -1.67
CA VAL A 345 10.40 15.24 -2.12
C VAL A 345 9.13 15.48 -1.30
N VAL A 346 8.38 14.44 -0.95
CA VAL A 346 7.22 14.57 -0.05
C VAL A 346 7.64 15.10 1.33
N ARG A 347 8.78 14.63 1.86
CA ARG A 347 9.33 15.05 3.16
C ARG A 347 9.73 16.52 3.18
N ASP A 348 10.37 17.01 2.11
CA ASP A 348 10.77 18.42 2.00
C ASP A 348 9.57 19.34 1.72
N LEU A 349 8.59 18.90 0.93
CA LEU A 349 7.33 19.62 0.73
C LEU A 349 6.49 19.69 2.01
N TYR A 350 6.50 18.63 2.84
CA TYR A 350 5.87 18.65 4.17
C TYR A 350 6.45 19.75 5.05
N ARG A 351 7.79 19.80 5.18
CA ARG A 351 8.48 20.86 5.92
C ARG A 351 8.09 22.26 5.42
N ARG A 352 7.99 22.46 4.09
CA ARG A 352 7.60 23.76 3.52
C ARG A 352 6.14 24.12 3.84
N LEU A 353 5.24 23.14 3.82
CA LEU A 353 3.84 23.34 4.22
C LEU A 353 3.70 23.67 5.71
N GLU A 354 4.51 23.07 6.59
CA GLU A 354 4.58 23.48 8.00
C GLU A 354 5.01 24.94 8.16
N LEU A 355 5.93 25.44 7.32
CA LEU A 355 6.31 26.86 7.33
C LEU A 355 5.16 27.79 6.87
N CYS A 356 4.32 27.37 5.91
CA CYS A 356 3.11 28.08 5.54
C CYS A 356 2.15 28.23 6.75
N ALA A 357 1.90 27.13 7.47
CA ALA A 357 1.05 27.13 8.67
C ALA A 357 1.64 27.96 9.82
N GLN A 358 2.96 27.92 10.03
CA GLN A 358 3.65 28.74 11.02
C GLN A 358 3.58 30.23 10.69
N GLY A 359 3.77 30.60 9.42
CA GLY A 359 3.63 31.98 8.95
C GLY A 359 2.21 32.53 9.15
N ALA A 360 1.19 31.73 8.84
CA ALA A 360 -0.20 32.10 9.06
C ALA A 360 -0.57 32.26 10.54
N ALA A 361 -0.04 31.40 11.42
CA ALA A 361 -0.21 31.52 12.87
C ALA A 361 0.38 32.82 13.41
N LEU A 362 1.61 33.17 12.98
CA LEU A 362 2.29 34.42 13.36
C LEU A 362 1.53 35.66 12.85
N ALA A 363 1.07 35.65 11.60
CA ALA A 363 0.35 36.77 10.99
C ALA A 363 -1.04 37.05 11.63
N THR A 364 -1.61 36.07 12.32
CA THR A 364 -2.95 36.15 12.96
C THR A 364 -2.89 36.20 14.49
N GLU A 365 -1.70 36.18 15.07
CA GLU A 365 -1.45 35.98 16.52
C GLU A 365 -2.19 34.75 17.09
N THR A 366 -2.34 33.67 16.31
CA THR A 366 -2.97 32.42 16.74
C THR A 366 -1.92 31.35 17.11
N ARG A 367 -2.33 30.33 17.87
CA ARG A 367 -1.48 29.19 18.22
C ARG A 367 -1.75 28.02 17.28
N LEU A 368 -0.73 27.64 16.50
CA LEU A 368 -0.70 26.42 15.72
C LEU A 368 -0.54 25.16 16.60
N GLU A 369 -1.30 24.11 16.26
CA GLU A 369 -1.13 22.74 16.71
C GLU A 369 -1.06 21.83 15.47
N THR A 370 0.12 21.30 15.16
CA THR A 370 0.30 20.34 14.06
C THR A 370 -0.08 18.93 14.51
N ARG A 371 -0.96 18.26 13.76
CA ARG A 371 -1.30 16.84 13.93
C ARG A 371 -0.89 16.07 12.69
N PHE A 372 0.24 15.38 12.76
CA PHE A 372 0.66 14.46 11.71
C PHE A 372 -0.20 13.19 11.75
N GLU A 373 -0.74 12.78 10.60
CA GLU A 373 -1.75 11.72 10.48
C GLU A 373 -1.16 10.43 9.87
N GLY A 374 0.00 10.50 9.21
CA GLY A 374 0.73 9.32 8.73
C GLY A 374 1.45 9.56 7.41
N GLY A 375 2.53 8.79 7.17
CA GLY A 375 3.35 8.87 5.96
C GLY A 375 3.68 7.48 5.40
N ILE A 376 3.67 7.35 4.07
CA ILE A 376 3.91 6.11 3.32
C ILE A 376 4.79 6.39 2.09
N MET A 377 5.69 5.48 1.77
CA MET A 377 6.63 5.58 0.63
C MET A 377 5.98 5.20 -0.71
N GLU A 378 6.65 5.54 -1.81
CA GLU A 378 6.37 5.03 -3.14
C GLU A 378 6.68 3.52 -3.25
N LEU A 379 5.93 2.81 -4.11
CA LEU A 379 6.23 1.43 -4.45
C LEU A 379 7.50 1.35 -5.30
N PHE A 380 8.47 0.62 -4.78
CA PHE A 380 9.81 0.45 -5.32
C PHE A 380 9.81 -0.69 -6.37
N PRO A 381 10.01 -0.39 -7.67
CA PRO A 381 9.80 -1.39 -8.72
C PRO A 381 10.76 -2.57 -8.70
N ASN A 382 10.27 -3.74 -9.14
CA ASN A 382 11.09 -4.94 -9.39
C ASN A 382 10.60 -5.68 -10.65
N VAL A 383 11.31 -5.51 -11.76
CA VAL A 383 11.00 -6.13 -13.07
C VAL A 383 11.04 -7.64 -12.99
N THR A 384 11.99 -8.20 -12.23
CA THR A 384 12.16 -9.65 -12.10
C THR A 384 10.89 -10.30 -11.55
N LEU A 385 10.39 -9.82 -10.40
CA LEU A 385 9.14 -10.32 -9.80
C LEU A 385 7.89 -9.88 -10.58
N ALA A 386 7.90 -8.69 -11.18
CA ALA A 386 6.80 -8.22 -12.03
C ALA A 386 6.62 -9.12 -13.26
N LYS A 387 7.70 -9.64 -13.85
CA LYS A 387 7.63 -10.61 -14.95
C LYS A 387 7.01 -11.93 -14.48
N VAL A 388 7.40 -12.45 -13.31
CA VAL A 388 6.80 -13.68 -12.74
C VAL A 388 5.29 -13.49 -12.53
N ALA A 389 4.86 -12.36 -11.99
CA ALA A 389 3.43 -12.06 -11.85
C ALA A 389 2.72 -11.92 -13.21
N MET A 390 3.35 -11.24 -14.18
CA MET A 390 2.83 -11.02 -15.53
C MET A 390 2.65 -12.32 -16.32
N ASP A 391 3.66 -13.18 -16.32
CA ASP A 391 3.65 -14.46 -17.05
C ASP A 391 2.55 -15.38 -16.51
N ASN A 392 2.45 -15.51 -15.18
CA ASN A 392 1.41 -16.32 -14.54
C ASN A 392 0.00 -15.72 -14.76
N LEU A 393 -0.17 -14.40 -14.66
CA LEU A 393 -1.45 -13.75 -14.91
C LEU A 393 -1.92 -13.91 -16.37
N LYS A 394 -1.00 -13.86 -17.34
CA LYS A 394 -1.29 -14.15 -18.75
C LYS A 394 -1.62 -15.64 -18.99
N ALA A 395 -0.95 -16.55 -18.31
CA ALA A 395 -1.16 -18.00 -18.46
C ALA A 395 -2.44 -18.52 -17.77
N LEU A 396 -2.89 -17.87 -16.71
CA LEU A 396 -3.98 -18.35 -15.84
C LEU A 396 -5.32 -17.59 -16.01
N ASN A 397 -5.37 -16.48 -16.77
CA ASN A 397 -6.60 -15.69 -16.91
C ASN A 397 -7.67 -16.39 -17.78
N ASP A 398 -8.46 -17.23 -17.13
CA ASP A 398 -9.59 -17.98 -17.67
C ASP A 398 -10.96 -17.37 -17.31
N ILE A 399 -11.01 -16.14 -16.79
CA ILE A 399 -12.26 -15.50 -16.32
C ILE A 399 -13.32 -15.41 -17.43
N GLU A 400 -14.48 -16.01 -17.18
CA GLU A 400 -15.69 -15.92 -18.01
C GLU A 400 -16.87 -15.38 -17.21
N TYR A 401 -17.65 -14.49 -17.81
CA TYR A 401 -18.91 -13.99 -17.26
C TYR A 401 -20.08 -14.87 -17.73
N SER A 402 -20.93 -15.31 -16.81
CA SER A 402 -22.23 -15.92 -17.15
C SER A 402 -23.21 -14.86 -17.68
N GLU A 403 -24.36 -15.28 -18.20
CA GLU A 403 -25.45 -14.36 -18.54
C GLU A 403 -26.02 -13.60 -17.33
N GLU A 404 -25.72 -14.02 -16.10
CA GLU A 404 -26.03 -13.26 -14.88
C GLU A 404 -24.98 -12.18 -14.61
N ASP A 405 -23.69 -12.53 -14.72
CA ASP A 405 -22.59 -11.56 -14.62
C ASP A 405 -22.67 -10.49 -15.71
N ARG A 406 -22.96 -10.87 -16.97
CA ARG A 406 -23.14 -9.95 -18.10
C ARG A 406 -24.30 -8.99 -17.84
N ARG A 407 -25.47 -9.48 -17.39
CA ARG A 407 -26.62 -8.63 -17.02
C ARG A 407 -26.30 -7.70 -15.86
N PHE A 408 -25.63 -8.18 -14.81
CA PHE A 408 -25.22 -7.35 -13.67
C PHE A 408 -24.25 -6.24 -14.11
N ALA A 409 -23.18 -6.61 -14.84
CA ALA A 409 -22.15 -5.70 -15.28
C ALA A 409 -22.70 -4.62 -16.22
N LEU A 410 -23.49 -4.99 -17.23
CA LEU A 410 -24.12 -4.03 -18.14
C LEU A 410 -25.06 -3.08 -17.40
N LYS A 411 -25.87 -3.58 -16.46
CA LYS A 411 -26.79 -2.72 -15.70
C LYS A 411 -26.06 -1.75 -14.78
N LEU A 412 -24.97 -2.17 -14.17
CA LEU A 412 -24.10 -1.31 -13.37
C LEU A 412 -23.35 -0.29 -14.25
N GLN A 413 -22.93 -0.67 -15.46
CA GLN A 413 -22.25 0.21 -16.41
C GLN A 413 -23.10 1.40 -16.88
N GLU A 414 -24.44 1.33 -16.82
CA GLU A 414 -25.33 2.50 -17.01
C GLU A 414 -25.03 3.66 -16.04
N SER A 415 -24.32 3.39 -14.93
CA SER A 415 -23.96 4.38 -13.90
C SER A 415 -22.53 4.91 -13.97
N LEU A 416 -21.78 4.59 -15.04
CA LEU A 416 -20.38 4.98 -15.22
C LEU A 416 -20.25 6.02 -16.34
N ASP A 417 -19.41 7.04 -16.13
CA ASP A 417 -19.08 8.03 -17.16
C ASP A 417 -18.22 7.45 -18.30
N ALA A 418 -17.48 6.37 -18.01
CA ALA A 418 -16.53 5.72 -18.91
C ALA A 418 -16.53 4.17 -18.74
N PRO A 419 -17.63 3.48 -19.09
CA PRO A 419 -17.68 2.02 -19.12
C PRO A 419 -16.75 1.46 -20.20
N LEU A 420 -16.37 0.18 -20.07
CA LEU A 420 -15.49 -0.53 -21.01
C LEU A 420 -16.18 -1.80 -21.54
N PRO A 421 -15.82 -2.31 -22.74
CA PRO A 421 -16.29 -3.62 -23.20
C PRO A 421 -16.02 -4.71 -22.15
N LEU A 422 -17.01 -5.58 -21.89
CA LEU A 422 -16.89 -6.63 -20.88
C LEU A 422 -15.74 -7.60 -21.19
N GLU A 423 -15.44 -7.76 -22.47
CA GLU A 423 -14.43 -8.65 -23.03
C GLU A 423 -13.00 -8.23 -22.61
N THR A 424 -12.82 -7.01 -22.07
CA THR A 424 -11.55 -6.56 -21.45
C THR A 424 -11.14 -7.38 -20.22
N ILE A 425 -12.04 -8.14 -19.58
CA ILE A 425 -11.69 -9.10 -18.51
C ILE A 425 -10.78 -10.24 -18.97
N ARG A 426 -10.69 -10.50 -20.29
CA ARG A 426 -9.71 -11.46 -20.85
C ARG A 426 -8.33 -10.86 -21.07
N GLN A 427 -8.22 -9.53 -21.08
CA GLN A 427 -6.97 -8.84 -21.33
C GLN A 427 -6.14 -8.74 -20.04
N VAL A 428 -4.81 -8.70 -20.20
CA VAL A 428 -3.85 -8.43 -19.14
C VAL A 428 -3.00 -7.23 -19.57
N GLU A 429 -3.20 -6.10 -18.91
CA GLU A 429 -2.46 -4.88 -19.22
C GLU A 429 -1.01 -4.96 -18.72
N ASP A 430 -0.07 -4.56 -19.58
CA ASP A 430 1.28 -4.24 -19.14
C ASP A 430 1.32 -2.80 -18.60
N ARG A 431 1.80 -2.66 -17.37
CA ARG A 431 1.95 -1.36 -16.69
C ARG A 431 3.40 -1.10 -16.27
N SER A 432 4.35 -1.85 -16.80
CA SER A 432 5.79 -1.67 -16.54
C SER A 432 6.26 -0.26 -16.92
N GLY A 433 7.19 0.30 -16.14
CA GLY A 433 7.68 1.68 -16.28
C GLY A 433 6.66 2.80 -15.96
N THR A 434 5.41 2.47 -15.61
CA THR A 434 4.39 3.47 -15.28
C THR A 434 4.39 3.87 -13.79
N ILE A 435 3.83 5.04 -13.48
CA ILE A 435 3.59 5.50 -12.11
C ILE A 435 2.07 5.57 -11.89
N GLY A 436 1.58 4.89 -10.86
CA GLY A 436 0.21 5.01 -10.40
C GLY A 436 0.00 6.27 -9.56
N MET A 437 -1.14 6.94 -9.76
CA MET A 437 -1.53 8.14 -8.99
C MET A 437 -2.10 7.83 -7.60
N GLY A 438 -2.27 6.55 -7.25
CA GLY A 438 -2.56 6.09 -5.90
C GLY A 438 -1.32 6.05 -5.01
N SER A 439 -1.51 5.76 -3.72
CA SER A 439 -0.43 5.52 -2.75
C SER A 439 -0.85 4.36 -1.87
N THR A 440 0.10 3.52 -1.46
CA THR A 440 -0.14 2.35 -0.60
C THR A 440 1.05 2.09 0.31
N ASP A 441 0.82 1.61 1.54
CA ASP A 441 1.89 1.22 2.47
C ASP A 441 2.56 -0.12 2.11
N VAL A 442 2.14 -0.79 1.02
CA VAL A 442 2.98 -1.77 0.31
C VAL A 442 4.31 -1.12 -0.14
N GLY A 443 4.31 0.21 -0.37
CA GLY A 443 5.52 0.96 -0.68
C GLY A 443 6.64 0.74 0.33
N ASP A 444 6.37 0.96 1.61
CA ASP A 444 7.34 0.75 2.69
C ASP A 444 7.87 -0.70 2.77
N VAL A 445 7.08 -1.71 2.38
CA VAL A 445 7.55 -3.10 2.25
C VAL A 445 8.53 -3.24 1.09
N SER A 446 8.18 -2.70 -0.08
CA SER A 446 9.02 -2.78 -1.29
C SER A 446 10.39 -2.09 -1.16
N TRP A 447 10.54 -1.16 -0.23
CA TRP A 447 11.85 -0.56 0.09
C TRP A 447 12.78 -1.46 0.89
N VAL A 448 12.27 -2.44 1.65
CA VAL A 448 13.09 -3.33 2.49
C VAL A 448 13.25 -4.75 1.94
N VAL A 449 12.38 -5.19 1.03
CA VAL A 449 12.44 -6.51 0.41
C VAL A 449 11.92 -6.46 -1.04
N PRO A 450 12.50 -7.22 -1.99
CA PRO A 450 11.98 -7.31 -3.36
C PRO A 450 10.49 -7.65 -3.35
N THR A 451 9.67 -6.73 -3.87
CA THR A 451 8.21 -6.82 -3.80
C THR A 451 7.60 -6.57 -5.18
N SER A 452 6.53 -7.29 -5.51
CA SER A 452 5.74 -7.03 -6.72
C SER A 452 4.28 -7.42 -6.52
N GLY A 453 3.41 -6.88 -7.37
CA GLY A 453 2.01 -7.28 -7.42
C GLY A 453 1.36 -7.00 -8.76
N PHE A 454 0.06 -7.28 -8.80
CA PHE A 454 -0.79 -7.24 -9.98
C PHE A 454 -2.24 -6.95 -9.58
N SER A 455 -3.12 -6.66 -10.54
CA SER A 455 -4.57 -6.62 -10.31
C SER A 455 -5.30 -7.68 -11.12
N THR A 456 -6.50 -8.07 -10.67
CA THR A 456 -7.43 -8.92 -11.41
C THR A 456 -8.80 -8.24 -11.55
N ALA A 457 -9.60 -8.71 -12.52
CA ALA A 457 -10.94 -8.20 -12.79
C ALA A 457 -11.98 -8.72 -11.78
N CYS A 458 -12.04 -8.10 -10.60
CA CYS A 458 -13.05 -8.31 -9.56
C CYS A 458 -14.30 -7.41 -9.70
N TRP A 459 -14.26 -6.38 -10.54
CA TRP A 459 -15.36 -5.45 -10.76
C TRP A 459 -15.73 -5.36 -12.24
N ALA A 460 -16.94 -4.87 -12.54
CA ALA A 460 -17.38 -4.61 -13.91
C ALA A 460 -16.40 -3.63 -14.62
N PRO A 461 -15.98 -3.89 -15.86
CA PRO A 461 -14.98 -3.06 -16.54
C PRO A 461 -15.35 -1.57 -16.62
N GLY A 462 -14.40 -0.72 -16.21
CA GLY A 462 -14.60 0.73 -16.06
C GLY A 462 -14.96 1.18 -14.64
N THR A 463 -15.35 0.26 -13.75
CA THR A 463 -15.65 0.60 -12.34
C THR A 463 -14.43 1.24 -11.67
N PRO A 464 -14.56 2.45 -11.08
CA PRO A 464 -13.51 3.06 -10.28
C PRO A 464 -13.46 2.45 -8.87
N ALA A 465 -12.28 2.44 -8.25
CA ALA A 465 -12.11 2.09 -6.85
C ALA A 465 -12.75 3.15 -5.91
N HIS A 466 -12.92 2.81 -4.63
CA HIS A 466 -13.57 3.65 -3.60
C HIS A 466 -15.00 4.10 -3.98
N SER A 467 -15.69 3.33 -4.83
CA SER A 467 -17.01 3.66 -5.38
C SER A 467 -18.12 2.76 -4.82
N TRP A 468 -19.38 3.16 -5.00
CA TRP A 468 -20.52 2.32 -4.64
C TRP A 468 -20.60 1.08 -5.53
N GLN A 469 -20.21 1.21 -6.81
CA GLN A 469 -20.14 0.13 -7.78
C GLN A 469 -19.10 -0.94 -7.39
N ALA A 470 -17.93 -0.56 -6.88
CA ALA A 470 -16.91 -1.50 -6.43
C ALA A 470 -17.38 -2.36 -5.24
N VAL A 471 -18.09 -1.75 -4.28
CA VAL A 471 -18.70 -2.48 -3.15
C VAL A 471 -19.79 -3.44 -3.63
N ALA A 472 -20.64 -3.00 -4.56
CA ALA A 472 -21.69 -3.82 -5.14
C ALA A 472 -21.14 -5.03 -5.91
N CYS A 473 -20.11 -4.84 -6.76
CA CYS A 473 -19.41 -5.96 -7.40
C CYS A 473 -18.77 -6.92 -6.38
N GLY A 474 -18.27 -6.40 -5.25
CA GLY A 474 -17.63 -7.19 -4.20
C GLY A 474 -18.47 -8.33 -3.61
N GLY A 475 -19.80 -8.27 -3.74
CA GLY A 475 -20.73 -9.31 -3.28
C GLY A 475 -21.19 -10.30 -4.35
N THR A 476 -20.63 -10.30 -5.57
CA THR A 476 -21.16 -11.11 -6.70
C THR A 476 -20.13 -12.11 -7.27
N PRO A 477 -20.57 -13.07 -8.11
CA PRO A 477 -19.66 -14.02 -8.76
C PRO A 477 -18.57 -13.38 -9.65
N ILE A 478 -18.75 -12.12 -10.07
CA ILE A 478 -17.71 -11.32 -10.73
C ILE A 478 -16.48 -11.18 -9.81
N ALA A 479 -16.68 -10.74 -8.57
CA ALA A 479 -15.61 -10.59 -7.59
C ALA A 479 -14.98 -11.94 -7.22
N ARG A 480 -15.80 -12.98 -7.09
CA ARG A 480 -15.39 -14.37 -6.82
C ARG A 480 -14.37 -14.88 -7.84
N LYS A 481 -14.65 -14.67 -9.13
CA LYS A 481 -13.77 -15.10 -10.24
C LYS A 481 -12.44 -14.36 -10.27
N GLY A 482 -12.45 -13.04 -10.05
CA GLY A 482 -11.22 -12.26 -9.94
C GLY A 482 -10.37 -12.64 -8.72
N MET A 483 -11.02 -13.00 -7.60
CA MET A 483 -10.36 -13.46 -6.36
C MET A 483 -9.71 -14.84 -6.53
N ASP A 484 -10.39 -15.78 -7.18
CA ASP A 484 -9.84 -17.10 -7.50
C ASP A 484 -8.63 -17.01 -8.45
N LEU A 485 -8.73 -16.21 -9.53
CA LEU A 485 -7.58 -15.95 -10.41
C LEU A 485 -6.39 -15.38 -9.62
N ALA A 486 -6.64 -14.44 -8.70
CA ALA A 486 -5.58 -13.86 -7.88
C ALA A 486 -4.91 -14.90 -6.97
N ALA A 487 -5.69 -15.78 -6.33
CA ALA A 487 -5.14 -16.87 -5.52
C ALA A 487 -4.24 -17.81 -6.36
N ARG A 488 -4.69 -18.18 -7.57
CA ARG A 488 -3.93 -19.05 -8.49
C ARG A 488 -2.64 -18.38 -8.96
N VAL A 489 -2.66 -17.10 -9.32
CA VAL A 489 -1.48 -16.35 -9.78
C VAL A 489 -0.47 -16.13 -8.64
N LEU A 490 -0.92 -15.80 -7.42
CA LEU A 490 -0.03 -15.71 -6.26
C LEU A 490 0.67 -17.04 -5.98
N ALA A 491 -0.09 -18.13 -5.88
CA ALA A 491 0.46 -19.45 -5.58
C ALA A 491 1.46 -19.91 -6.66
N ALA A 492 1.13 -19.70 -7.94
CA ALA A 492 2.01 -20.03 -9.06
C ALA A 492 3.29 -19.17 -9.08
N GLY A 493 3.21 -17.89 -8.66
CA GLY A 493 4.39 -17.04 -8.49
C GLY A 493 5.29 -17.49 -7.35
N VAL A 494 4.73 -17.89 -6.20
CA VAL A 494 5.52 -18.47 -5.09
C VAL A 494 6.18 -19.79 -5.51
N TRP A 495 5.47 -20.64 -6.26
CA TRP A 495 6.03 -21.87 -6.84
C TRP A 495 7.24 -21.59 -7.72
N ASP A 496 7.18 -20.57 -8.59
CA ASP A 496 8.32 -20.20 -9.45
C ASP A 496 9.54 -19.78 -8.64
N LEU A 497 9.36 -18.94 -7.61
CA LEU A 497 10.47 -18.49 -6.76
C LEU A 497 11.09 -19.62 -5.93
N MET A 498 10.28 -20.57 -5.46
CA MET A 498 10.77 -21.76 -4.73
C MET A 498 11.39 -22.81 -5.67
N SER A 499 11.01 -22.84 -6.96
CA SER A 499 11.51 -23.80 -7.95
C SER A 499 12.75 -23.31 -8.72
N ASP A 500 12.90 -22.01 -8.96
CA ASP A 500 14.12 -21.41 -9.52
C ASP A 500 14.68 -20.29 -8.61
N PRO A 501 15.61 -20.61 -7.69
CA PRO A 501 16.30 -19.64 -6.85
C PRO A 501 17.06 -18.53 -7.59
N LYS A 502 17.26 -18.65 -8.92
CA LYS A 502 17.83 -17.56 -9.73
C LYS A 502 16.90 -16.36 -9.78
N LEU A 503 15.58 -16.57 -9.82
CA LEU A 503 14.59 -15.48 -9.83
C LEU A 503 14.70 -14.64 -8.56
N ILE A 504 14.85 -15.28 -7.40
CA ILE A 504 15.11 -14.60 -6.12
C ILE A 504 16.44 -13.85 -6.16
N THR A 505 17.50 -14.51 -6.63
CA THR A 505 18.85 -13.93 -6.71
C THR A 505 18.88 -12.68 -7.61
N GLN A 506 18.17 -12.73 -8.75
CA GLN A 506 17.99 -11.62 -9.68
C GLN A 506 17.15 -10.49 -9.07
N ALA A 507 16.00 -10.81 -8.47
CA ALA A 507 15.13 -9.83 -7.83
C ALA A 507 15.84 -9.07 -6.69
N GLN A 508 16.65 -9.76 -5.89
CA GLN A 508 17.48 -9.16 -4.85
C GLN A 508 18.65 -8.34 -5.40
N ALA A 509 19.25 -8.74 -6.53
CA ALA A 509 20.28 -7.96 -7.20
C ALA A 509 19.71 -6.66 -7.78
N GLU A 510 18.56 -6.74 -8.47
CA GLU A 510 17.83 -5.59 -9.00
C GLU A 510 17.42 -4.62 -7.89
N HIS A 511 16.91 -5.13 -6.77
CA HIS A 511 16.51 -4.31 -5.61
C HIS A 511 17.69 -3.53 -5.02
N ARG A 512 18.82 -4.21 -4.74
CA ARG A 512 20.06 -3.55 -4.28
C ARG A 512 20.60 -2.53 -5.28
N GLN A 513 20.53 -2.82 -6.58
CA GLN A 513 20.96 -1.91 -7.64
C GLN A 513 20.08 -0.66 -7.70
N ARG A 514 18.75 -0.81 -7.64
CA ARG A 514 17.80 0.32 -7.66
C ARG A 514 17.89 1.18 -6.41
N LEU A 515 18.18 0.60 -5.24
CA LEU A 515 18.43 1.35 -4.00
C LEU A 515 19.62 2.31 -4.16
N ASP A 516 20.66 1.93 -4.89
CA ASP A 516 21.83 2.78 -5.18
C ASP A 516 22.46 3.36 -3.90
N GLY A 517 22.70 2.47 -2.92
CA GLY A 517 23.23 2.83 -1.60
C GLY A 517 22.27 3.55 -0.65
N ARG A 518 21.04 3.89 -1.08
CA ARG A 518 20.03 4.49 -0.21
C ARG A 518 19.43 3.46 0.74
N GLU A 519 19.28 3.84 1.99
CA GLU A 519 18.55 3.05 3.01
C GLU A 519 17.06 3.43 3.05
N TYR A 520 16.21 2.49 3.47
CA TYR A 520 14.80 2.78 3.71
C TYR A 520 14.62 3.82 4.83
N ARG A 521 13.98 4.94 4.50
CA ARG A 521 13.64 6.00 5.46
C ARG A 521 12.15 6.35 5.38
N THR A 522 11.38 5.76 6.30
CA THR A 522 9.95 6.02 6.50
C THR A 522 9.58 7.51 6.50
N LEU A 523 8.34 7.82 6.09
CA LEU A 523 7.74 9.14 6.23
C LEU A 523 6.90 9.29 7.51
N MET A 524 6.81 8.25 8.36
CA MET A 524 6.29 8.39 9.72
C MET A 524 7.25 9.22 10.60
N LEU A 525 6.70 9.90 11.63
CA LEU A 525 7.54 10.66 12.55
C LEU A 525 8.33 9.73 13.51
N PRO A 526 9.54 10.12 13.94
CA PRO A 526 10.33 9.32 14.89
C PRO A 526 9.55 9.00 16.17
N GLY A 527 9.47 7.72 16.52
CA GLY A 527 8.74 7.24 17.71
C GLY A 527 7.21 7.25 17.59
N GLN A 528 6.65 7.55 16.41
CA GLN A 528 5.22 7.43 16.15
C GLN A 528 4.75 5.98 16.35
N LYS A 529 3.59 5.83 17.01
CA LYS A 529 2.90 4.54 17.20
C LYS A 529 1.75 4.40 16.19
N PRO A 530 1.28 3.17 15.90
CA PRO A 530 0.06 2.95 15.14
C PRO A 530 -1.11 3.77 15.70
N PRO A 531 -1.81 4.59 14.89
CA PRO A 531 -2.90 5.43 15.37
C PRO A 531 -4.20 4.61 15.44
N LEU A 532 -4.29 3.69 16.41
CA LEU A 532 -5.35 2.67 16.56
C LEU A 532 -6.78 3.24 16.74
N ASP A 533 -6.93 4.55 16.85
CA ASP A 533 -8.21 5.26 16.98
C ASP A 533 -8.47 6.31 15.89
N TYR A 534 -7.66 6.41 14.82
CA TYR A 534 -7.80 7.46 13.79
C TYR A 534 -9.17 7.48 13.05
N ARG A 535 -9.88 6.36 13.01
CA ARG A 535 -11.25 6.25 12.46
C ARG A 535 -12.36 6.62 13.46
N LYS A 536 -12.04 6.89 14.72
CA LYS A 536 -13.01 7.33 15.73
C LYS A 536 -13.20 8.86 15.61
N PRO A 537 -14.39 9.40 15.95
CA PRO A 537 -14.61 10.84 15.90
C PRO A 537 -13.59 11.60 16.75
N SER A 538 -12.90 12.56 16.14
CA SER A 538 -11.94 13.41 16.86
C SER A 538 -12.67 14.22 17.91
N ARG A 539 -12.19 14.18 19.15
CA ARG A 539 -12.57 15.19 20.15
C ARG A 539 -12.07 16.56 19.65
N ARG A 540 -13.01 17.48 19.46
CA ARG A 540 -12.75 18.91 19.27
C ARG A 540 -12.40 19.52 20.64
#